data_AF-A0A7T4X1T2-F1
#
_entry.id   AF-A0A7T4X1T2-F1
#
_cell.length_a   1.000
_cell.length_b   1.000
_cell.length_c   1.000
_cell.angle_alpha   90.00
_cell.angle_beta   90.00
_cell.angle_gamma   90.00
#
_symmetry.space_group_name_H-M   'P 1'
#
loop_
_entity.id
_entity.type
_entity.pdbx_description
1 polymer ?
#
loop_
_entity_poly.entity_id
_entity_poly.type
_entity_poly.pdbx_seq_one_letter_code
_entity_poly.pdbx_strand_id
1 'polypeptide(L)'
;MEKIKKTIESESWVITDVDQETISFYTDRWSYTVFKRPLFGFRMTISSIDSSEMDDYIFKTESELIQFIKKINRNGRHKSLDSNLNNFDNVEVILFVKFYHIFTQ
;
A
#
# COMPACT_ATOMS: atom_id res chain seq x y z
N MET A 1 9.43 11.45 -1.64
CA MET A 1 9.15 10.91 -0.28
C MET A 1 8.53 11.95 0.64
N GLU A 2 9.03 13.19 0.74
CA GLU A 2 8.43 14.20 1.65
C GLU A 2 6.93 14.48 1.40
N LYS A 3 6.51 14.56 0.13
CA LYS A 3 5.08 14.77 -0.22
C LYS A 3 4.19 13.59 0.17
N ILE A 4 4.69 12.37 0.00
CA ILE A 4 4.00 11.13 0.42
C ILE A 4 3.86 11.13 1.93
N LYS A 5 4.94 11.44 2.66
CA LYS A 5 4.94 11.57 4.13
C LYS A 5 3.88 12.57 4.60
N LYS A 6 3.89 13.80 4.07
CA LYS A 6 2.91 14.83 4.40
C LYS A 6 1.47 14.40 4.14
N THR A 7 1.25 13.61 3.08
CA THR A 7 -0.07 13.06 2.77
C THR A 7 -0.50 12.07 3.85
N ILE A 8 0.37 11.13 4.24
CA ILE A 8 0.10 10.13 5.28
C ILE A 8 -0.19 10.80 6.63
N GLU A 9 0.62 11.80 7.02
CA GLU A 9 0.42 12.57 8.25
C GLU A 9 -0.94 13.31 8.25
N SER A 10 -1.36 13.85 7.09
CA SER A 10 -2.66 14.50 6.95
C SER A 10 -3.84 13.54 7.10
N GLU A 11 -3.66 12.26 6.78
CA GLU A 11 -4.71 11.24 6.86
C GLU A 11 -4.83 10.62 8.27
N SER A 12 -4.11 11.15 9.26
CA SER A 12 -4.09 10.68 10.66
C SER A 12 -3.61 9.23 10.85
N TRP A 13 -2.75 8.75 9.96
CA TRP A 13 -2.12 7.43 10.07
C TRP A 13 -0.88 7.47 10.94
N VAL A 14 -0.57 6.35 11.60
CA VAL A 14 0.62 6.26 12.45
C VAL A 14 1.81 5.83 11.61
N ILE A 15 2.77 6.73 11.44
CA ILE A 15 4.04 6.46 10.76
C ILE A 15 4.97 5.73 11.73
N THR A 16 5.47 4.56 11.33
CA THR A 16 6.41 3.76 12.14
C THR A 16 7.85 3.97 11.74
N ASP A 17 8.10 4.11 10.44
CA ASP A 17 9.45 4.21 9.91
C ASP A 17 9.48 5.10 8.68
N VAL A 18 10.52 5.93 8.58
CA VAL A 18 10.77 6.81 7.45
C VAL A 18 12.25 6.83 7.16
N ASP A 19 12.57 6.40 5.95
CA ASP A 19 13.88 6.53 5.32
C ASP A 19 13.77 7.32 4.00
N GLN A 20 14.91 7.63 3.39
CA GLN A 20 15.01 8.26 2.07
C GLN A 20 14.24 7.50 0.97
N GLU A 21 14.13 6.18 1.07
CA GLU A 21 13.49 5.34 0.06
C GLU A 21 12.21 4.65 0.55
N THR A 22 12.02 4.52 1.86
CA THR A 22 10.90 3.74 2.43
C THR A 22 10.09 4.57 3.41
N ILE A 23 8.76 4.46 3.36
CA ILE A 23 7.86 4.96 4.40
C ILE A 23 6.93 3.82 4.83
N SER A 24 6.95 3.50 6.11
CA SER A 24 6.07 2.50 6.72
C SER A 24 5.08 3.21 7.65
N PHE A 25 3.82 2.82 7.55
CA PHE A 25 2.74 3.38 8.36
C PHE A 25 1.64 2.34 8.54
N TYR A 26 0.81 2.50 9.56
CA TYR A 26 -0.25 1.56 9.85
C TYR A 26 -1.52 2.26 10.35
N THR A 27 -2.59 1.49 10.29
CA THR A 27 -3.89 1.74 10.94
C THR A 27 -4.16 0.57 11.88
N ASP A 28 -5.26 0.60 12.64
CA ASP A 28 -5.60 -0.47 13.59
C ASP A 28 -5.62 -1.89 13.00
N ARG A 29 -5.84 -2.03 11.68
CA ARG A 29 -6.00 -3.35 11.03
C ARG A 29 -5.01 -3.63 9.90
N TRP A 30 -4.33 -2.62 9.39
CA TRP A 30 -3.52 -2.73 8.19
C TRP A 30 -2.19 -2.02 8.38
N SER A 31 -1.12 -2.70 7.97
CA SER A 31 0.22 -2.15 7.80
C SER A 31 0.48 -1.88 6.34
N TYR A 32 1.14 -0.76 6.06
CA TYR A 32 1.42 -0.26 4.73
C TYR A 32 2.90 0.12 4.63
N THR A 33 3.51 -0.24 3.50
CA THR A 33 4.91 0.08 3.22
C THR A 33 5.03 0.62 1.82
N VAL A 34 5.49 1.86 1.70
CA VAL A 34 5.80 2.51 0.43
C VAL A 34 7.30 2.48 0.23
N PHE A 35 7.74 1.85 -0.85
CA PHE A 35 9.12 1.79 -1.29
C PHE A 35 9.29 2.52 -2.63
N LYS A 36 10.24 3.46 -2.68
CA LYS A 36 10.66 4.11 -3.93
C LYS A 36 11.53 3.15 -4.72
N ARG A 37 11.12 2.83 -5.96
CA ARG A 37 11.88 1.86 -6.77
C ARG A 37 13.16 2.51 -7.34
N PRO A 38 14.26 1.75 -7.50
CA PRO A 38 15.52 2.27 -8.04
C PRO A 38 15.45 2.79 -9.48
N LEU A 39 14.57 2.21 -10.32
CA LEU A 39 14.43 2.58 -11.73
C LEU A 39 13.37 3.66 -11.91
N PHE A 40 12.10 3.30 -11.72
CA PHE A 40 10.97 4.21 -11.84
C PHE A 40 9.78 3.73 -11.02
N GLY A 41 9.03 4.68 -10.47
CA GLY A 41 7.80 4.42 -9.75
C GLY A 41 7.97 4.05 -8.28
N PHE A 42 6.88 3.58 -7.70
CA PHE A 42 6.74 3.25 -6.29
C PHE A 42 6.08 1.89 -6.15
N ARG A 43 6.47 1.14 -5.13
CA ARG A 43 5.80 -0.08 -4.70
C ARG A 43 5.11 0.20 -3.37
N MET A 44 3.83 -0.12 -3.26
CA MET A 44 3.13 -0.10 -1.98
C MET A 44 2.69 -1.51 -1.64
N THR A 45 3.16 -2.01 -0.51
CA THR A 45 2.70 -3.26 0.07
C THR A 45 1.69 -2.93 1.16
N ILE A 46 0.58 -3.65 1.17
CA ILE A 46 -0.46 -3.55 2.17
C ILE A 46 -0.61 -4.93 2.79
N SER A 47 -0.62 -5.01 4.11
CA SER A 47 -0.72 -6.27 4.83
C SER A 47 -1.69 -6.13 5.99
N SER A 48 -2.49 -7.15 6.22
CA SER A 48 -3.34 -7.22 7.40
C SER A 48 -2.47 -7.50 8.63
N ILE A 49 -2.80 -6.85 9.75
CA ILE A 49 -2.12 -7.11 11.03
C ILE A 49 -2.63 -8.43 11.64
N ASP A 50 -3.91 -8.74 11.44
CA ASP A 50 -4.59 -9.88 12.06
C ASP A 50 -4.72 -11.11 11.14
N SER A 51 -4.35 -10.99 9.86
CA SER A 51 -4.45 -12.09 8.88
C SER A 51 -3.24 -12.11 7.96
N SER A 52 -3.04 -13.23 7.24
CA SER A 52 -1.98 -13.37 6.25
C SER A 52 -2.29 -12.70 4.90
N GLU A 53 -3.30 -11.83 4.85
CA GLU A 53 -3.67 -11.09 3.64
C GLU A 53 -2.60 -10.03 3.33
N MET A 54 -2.09 -10.06 2.09
CA MET A 54 -1.07 -9.12 1.63
C MET A 54 -1.30 -8.81 0.15
N ASP A 55 -1.26 -7.52 -0.17
CA ASP A 55 -1.47 -6.98 -1.49
C ASP A 55 -0.30 -6.08 -1.88
N ASP A 56 0.11 -6.14 -3.14
CA ASP A 56 1.22 -5.38 -3.69
C ASP A 56 0.81 -4.59 -4.91
N TYR A 57 1.08 -3.29 -4.85
CA TYR A 57 0.71 -2.32 -5.88
C TYR A 57 1.95 -1.63 -6.43
N ILE A 58 2.03 -1.54 -7.75
CA ILE A 58 3.08 -0.77 -8.43
C ILE A 58 2.45 0.47 -9.07
N PHE A 59 3.00 1.62 -8.70
CA PHE A 59 2.61 2.94 -9.24
C PHE A 59 3.73 3.48 -10.11
N LYS A 60 3.39 4.03 -11.27
CA LYS A 60 4.38 4.64 -12.16
C LYS A 60 4.80 6.01 -11.64
N THR A 61 3.88 6.75 -11.00
CA THR A 61 4.14 8.12 -10.53
C THR A 61 3.81 8.34 -9.05
N GLU A 62 4.42 9.37 -8.45
CA GLU A 62 4.13 9.79 -7.07
C GLU A 62 2.67 10.24 -6.93
N SER A 63 2.11 10.85 -7.98
CA SER A 63 0.73 11.34 -7.99
C SER A 63 -0.29 10.20 -7.89
N GLU A 64 -0.10 9.11 -8.63
CA GLU A 64 -0.98 7.94 -8.58
C GLU A 64 -0.99 7.32 -7.17
N LEU A 65 0.19 7.16 -6.57
CA LEU A 65 0.33 6.67 -5.20
C LEU A 65 -0.40 7.58 -4.19
N ILE A 66 -0.22 8.90 -4.28
CA ILE A 66 -0.86 9.86 -3.37
C ILE A 66 -2.39 9.80 -3.51
N GLN A 67 -2.91 9.70 -4.72
CA GLN A 67 -4.35 9.55 -4.94
C GLN A 67 -4.89 8.24 -4.35
N PHE A 68 -4.13 7.17 -4.48
CA PHE A 68 -4.46 5.86 -3.92
C PHE A 68 -4.52 5.90 -2.39
N ILE A 69 -3.49 6.47 -1.73
CA ILE A 69 -3.44 6.67 -0.27
C ILE A 69 -4.69 7.41 0.25
N LYS A 70 -5.05 8.53 -0.40
CA LYS A 70 -6.25 9.32 -0.05
C LYS A 70 -7.56 8.53 -0.23
N LYS A 71 -7.61 7.61 -1.19
CA LYS A 71 -8.79 6.78 -1.45
C LYS A 71 -8.95 5.66 -0.42
N ILE A 72 -7.85 5.08 0.06
CA ILE A 72 -7.87 4.05 1.11
C ILE A 72 -8.48 4.63 2.40
N ASN A 73 -8.01 5.80 2.85
CA ASN A 73 -8.48 6.39 4.10
C ASN A 73 -10.00 6.66 4.08
N ARG A 74 -10.52 7.17 2.96
CA ARG A 74 -11.95 7.46 2.79
C ARG A 74 -12.84 6.22 2.88
N ASN A 75 -12.35 5.06 2.49
CA ASN A 75 -13.19 3.86 2.35
C ASN A 75 -13.06 2.88 3.52
N GLY A 76 -12.04 3.01 4.40
CA GLY A 76 -11.87 2.19 5.61
C GLY A 76 -11.89 0.67 5.41
N ARG A 77 -11.83 0.18 4.16
CA ARG A 77 -12.05 -1.23 3.79
C ARG A 77 -11.25 -1.57 2.54
N HIS A 78 -10.23 -2.39 2.73
CA HIS A 78 -9.45 -3.02 1.66
C HIS A 78 -10.37 -3.81 0.70
N LYS A 79 -11.43 -4.46 1.21
CA LYS A 79 -12.41 -5.23 0.42
C LYS A 79 -13.15 -4.47 -0.69
N SER A 80 -13.06 -3.13 -0.75
CA SER A 80 -13.68 -2.32 -1.81
C SER A 80 -12.68 -1.77 -2.83
N LEU A 81 -11.37 -2.03 -2.66
CA LEU A 81 -10.35 -1.52 -3.58
C LEU A 81 -10.32 -2.28 -4.91
N ASP A 82 -10.52 -3.59 -4.93
CA ASP A 82 -10.56 -4.38 -6.18
C ASP A 82 -11.56 -3.83 -7.20
N SER A 83 -12.75 -3.41 -6.75
CA SER A 83 -13.79 -2.86 -7.64
C SER A 83 -13.48 -1.43 -8.12
N ASN A 84 -12.60 -0.72 -7.41
CA ASN A 84 -12.30 0.70 -7.59
C ASN A 84 -10.94 0.96 -8.28
N LEU A 85 -10.11 -0.08 -8.43
CA LEU A 85 -8.86 -0.10 -9.18
C LEU A 85 -9.09 -0.13 -10.70
N ASN A 86 -10.29 -0.52 -11.16
CA ASN A 86 -10.68 -0.45 -12.57
C ASN A 86 -10.66 0.97 -13.18
N ASN A 87 -10.54 2.02 -12.38
CA ASN A 87 -10.37 3.41 -12.85
C ASN A 87 -8.90 3.87 -12.92
N PHE A 88 -7.95 3.03 -12.49
CA PHE A 88 -6.53 3.26 -12.69
C PHE A 88 -6.05 2.33 -13.80
N ASP A 89 -6.26 2.73 -15.06
CA ASP A 89 -5.82 2.05 -16.30
C ASP A 89 -4.31 1.66 -16.33
N ASN A 90 -3.51 2.05 -15.33
CA ASN A 90 -2.06 1.93 -15.31
C ASN A 90 -1.46 1.36 -14.01
N VAL A 91 -2.28 0.96 -13.03
CA VAL A 91 -1.78 0.32 -11.81
C VAL A 91 -1.71 -1.19 -12.05
N GLU A 92 -0.50 -1.71 -12.18
CA GLU A 92 -0.29 -3.16 -12.15
C GLU A 92 -0.51 -3.64 -10.71
N VAL A 93 -1.69 -4.23 -10.47
CA VAL A 93 -1.97 -4.99 -9.25
C VAL A 93 -1.29 -6.33 -9.42
N ILE A 94 -0.17 -6.53 -8.73
CA ILE A 94 0.47 -7.85 -8.67
C ILE A 94 -0.09 -8.53 -7.42
N LEU A 95 -1.23 -9.18 -7.60
CA LEU A 95 -1.84 -10.00 -6.55
C LEU A 95 -0.97 -11.25 -6.35
N PHE A 96 -0.06 -11.21 -5.38
CA PHE A 96 0.67 -12.40 -4.94
C PHE A 96 -0.25 -13.26 -4.06
N VAL A 97 -1.19 -13.99 -4.67
CA VAL A 97 -1.85 -15.11 -4.01
C VAL A 97 -0.79 -16.19 -3.81
N LYS A 98 -0.20 -16.27 -2.62
CA LYS A 98 0.61 -17.42 -2.23
C LYS A 98 -0.28 -18.65 -2.14
N PHE A 99 -0.30 -19.47 -3.20
CA PHE A 99 -0.76 -20.85 -3.14
C PHE A 99 0.29 -21.70 -2.38
N TYR A 100 -0.15 -22.25 -1.23
CA TYR A 100 0.28 -23.45 -0.48
C TYR A 100 1.77 -23.81 -0.30
N HIS A 101 2.18 -24.08 0.95
CA HIS A 101 2.50 -25.46 1.37
C HIS A 101 2.65 -25.60 2.90
N ILE A 102 1.88 -26.55 3.42
CA ILE A 102 1.98 -27.35 4.64
C ILE A 102 3.36 -27.29 5.35
N PHE A 103 3.37 -26.92 6.63
CA PHE A 103 4.25 -27.58 7.60
C PHE A 103 3.42 -28.03 8.80
N THR A 104 3.13 -29.33 8.76
CA THR A 104 2.90 -30.17 9.93
C THR A 104 4.02 -29.94 10.97
N GLN A 105 3.63 -29.73 12.22
CA GLN A 105 4.35 -30.26 13.38
C GLN A 105 3.33 -30.92 14.30
#